data_AF-A0A7T5EN93-F1
#
_entry.id   AF-A0A7T5EN93-F1
#
_cell.length_a   1.000
_cell.length_b   1.000
_cell.length_c   1.000
_cell.angle_alpha   90.00
_cell.angle_beta   90.00
_cell.angle_gamma   90.00
#
_symmetry.space_group_name_H-M   'P 1'
#
loop_
_entity.id
_entity.type
_entity.pdbx_description
1 polymer ?
#
loop_
_entity_poly.entity_id
_entity_poly.type
_entity_poly.pdbx_seq_one_letter_code
_entity_poly.pdbx_strand_id
1 'polypeptide(L)'
;MREDAHHPILFEHRFWLQILGDHARFIHQSLAPKESREIELANDFIQSFDRLLAESRRNLSGEESRCLTEQANQRWNSRDICAPMADHMSREECYYLMKLSEVTDVNVPDCYPTRPRVE
;
A
#
# COMPACT_ATOMS: atom_id res chain seq x y z
N MET A 1 -32.17 -2.46 -3.38
CA MET A 1 -31.06 -2.22 -2.44
C MET A 1 -29.85 -1.82 -3.28
N ARG A 2 -29.32 -0.61 -3.11
CA ARG A 2 -28.01 -0.25 -3.65
C ARG A 2 -27.02 -0.60 -2.55
N GLU A 3 -26.36 -1.74 -2.68
CA GLU A 3 -25.17 -2.00 -1.87
C GLU A 3 -24.18 -0.89 -2.18
N ASP A 4 -23.75 -0.22 -1.13
CA ASP A 4 -22.78 0.84 -1.25
C ASP A 4 -21.47 0.17 -1.70
N ALA A 5 -21.06 0.42 -2.94
CA ALA A 5 -19.79 -0.08 -3.48
C ALA A 5 -18.59 0.68 -2.89
N HIS A 6 -18.81 1.63 -1.98
CA HIS A 6 -17.79 2.51 -1.41
C HIS A 6 -17.17 1.92 -0.14
N HIS A 7 -17.94 1.17 0.62
CA HIS A 7 -17.56 0.49 1.84
C HIS A 7 -16.43 -0.51 1.62
N PRO A 8 -16.48 -1.41 0.61
CA PRO A 8 -15.38 -2.35 0.39
C PRO A 8 -14.08 -1.64 -0.03
N ILE A 9 -14.14 -0.63 -0.92
CA ILE A 9 -12.96 0.11 -1.38
C ILE A 9 -12.28 0.83 -0.20
N LEU A 10 -13.05 1.61 0.56
CA LEU A 10 -12.51 2.37 1.69
C LEU A 10 -12.09 1.46 2.84
N PHE A 11 -12.74 0.31 3.03
CA PHE A 11 -12.32 -0.69 4.00
C PHE A 11 -10.92 -1.23 3.69
N GLU A 12 -10.70 -1.72 2.46
CA GLU A 12 -9.40 -2.28 2.04
C GLU A 12 -8.30 -1.21 2.16
N HIS A 13 -8.56 0.03 1.70
CA HIS A 13 -7.63 1.15 1.88
C HIS A 13 -7.26 1.38 3.34
N ARG A 14 -8.24 1.52 4.23
CA ARG A 14 -7.99 1.82 5.65
C ARG A 14 -7.23 0.70 6.34
N PHE A 15 -7.55 -0.54 6.00
CA PHE A 15 -6.89 -1.72 6.58
C PHE A 15 -5.44 -1.82 6.12
N TRP A 16 -5.20 -1.85 4.81
CA TRP A 16 -3.86 -2.09 4.27
C TRP A 16 -2.93 -0.89 4.44
N LEU A 17 -3.41 0.35 4.26
CA LEU A 17 -2.55 1.53 4.44
C LEU A 17 -2.07 1.68 5.89
N GLN A 18 -2.85 1.21 6.88
CA GLN A 18 -2.40 1.16 8.27
C GLN A 18 -1.27 0.13 8.45
N ILE A 19 -1.47 -1.11 7.98
CA ILE A 19 -0.46 -2.18 8.09
C ILE A 19 0.84 -1.79 7.38
N LEU A 20 0.74 -1.28 6.16
CA LEU A 20 1.88 -0.87 5.35
C LEU A 20 2.62 0.33 5.97
N GLY A 21 1.89 1.29 6.55
CA GLY A 21 2.45 2.38 7.33
C GLY A 21 3.25 1.88 8.54
N ASP A 22 2.71 0.90 9.27
CA ASP A 22 3.39 0.33 10.44
C ASP A 22 4.63 -0.49 10.04
N HIS A 23 4.57 -1.23 8.92
CA HIS A 23 5.73 -1.91 8.35
C HIS A 23 6.84 -0.94 7.95
N ALA A 24 6.50 0.19 7.30
CA ALA A 24 7.49 1.21 6.95
C ALA A 24 8.16 1.82 8.20
N ARG A 25 7.42 2.01 9.30
CA ARG A 25 7.98 2.46 10.59
C ARG A 25 8.89 1.42 11.23
N PHE A 26 8.52 0.13 11.21
CA PHE A 26 9.37 -0.94 11.74
C PHE A 26 10.70 -1.03 10.99
N ILE A 27 10.67 -0.91 9.66
CA ILE A 27 11.88 -0.83 8.85
C ILE A 27 12.71 0.38 9.25
N HIS A 28 12.11 1.59 9.26
CA HIS A 28 12.81 2.81 9.61
C HIS A 28 13.52 2.72 10.98
N GLN A 29 12.85 2.15 11.99
CA GLN A 29 13.39 1.99 13.34
C GLN A 29 14.51 0.94 13.44
N SER A 30 14.58 0.02 12.47
CA SER A 30 15.57 -1.06 12.46
C SER A 30 16.87 -0.67 11.71
N LEU A 31 16.86 0.44 10.98
CA LEU A 31 18.00 0.91 10.19
C LEU A 31 19.06 1.57 11.09
N ALA A 32 20.33 1.29 10.79
CA ALA A 32 21.46 1.95 11.40
C ALA A 32 21.60 3.40 10.87
N PRO A 33 22.12 4.36 11.67
CA PRO A 33 22.21 5.77 11.25
C PRO A 33 22.99 6.05 9.96
N LYS A 34 23.87 5.11 9.55
CA LYS A 34 24.66 5.20 8.31
C LYS A 34 23.89 4.79 7.05
N GLU A 35 22.71 4.19 7.18
CA GLU A 35 21.85 3.73 6.08
C GLU A 35 20.94 4.87 5.60
N SER A 36 21.56 6.01 5.27
CA SER A 36 20.85 7.27 5.03
C SER A 36 19.87 7.20 3.87
N ARG A 37 20.20 6.45 2.81
CA ARG A 37 19.32 6.26 1.65
C ARG A 37 18.07 5.46 2.01
N GLU A 38 18.24 4.38 2.76
CA GLU A 38 17.15 3.51 3.20
C GLU A 38 16.25 4.24 4.21
N ILE A 39 16.83 5.07 5.07
CA ILE A 39 16.10 5.92 6.02
C ILE A 39 15.24 6.95 5.26
N GLU A 40 15.80 7.63 4.26
CA GLU A 40 15.05 8.57 3.41
C GLU A 40 13.88 7.87 2.71
N LEU A 41 14.14 6.70 2.10
CA LEU A 41 13.11 5.92 1.43
C LEU A 41 12.00 5.46 2.39
N ALA A 42 12.35 4.97 3.58
CA ALA A 42 11.37 4.55 4.58
C ALA A 42 10.50 5.73 5.04
N ASN A 43 11.10 6.92 5.23
CA ASN A 43 10.36 8.14 5.56
C ASN A 43 9.39 8.55 4.43
N ASP A 44 9.80 8.42 3.18
CA ASP A 44 8.94 8.72 2.02
C ASP A 44 7.73 7.77 1.96
N PHE A 45 7.92 6.49 2.28
CA PHE A 45 6.83 5.53 2.38
C PHE A 45 5.88 5.87 3.54
N ILE A 46 6.40 6.13 4.74
CA ILE A 46 5.60 6.52 5.91
C ILE A 46 4.72 7.72 5.57
N GLN A 47 5.29 8.79 5.01
CA GLN A 47 4.56 10.00 4.65
C GLN A 47 3.48 9.74 3.59
N SER A 48 3.75 8.83 2.64
CA SER A 48 2.82 8.53 1.56
C SER A 48 1.64 7.69 2.07
N PHE A 49 1.89 6.65 2.86
CA PHE A 49 0.83 5.83 3.45
C PHE A 49 -0.01 6.63 4.44
N ASP A 50 0.60 7.49 5.26
CA ASP A 50 -0.14 8.35 6.18
C ASP A 50 -1.06 9.32 5.46
N ARG A 51 -0.61 9.89 4.33
CA ARG A 51 -1.42 10.77 3.50
C ARG A 51 -2.62 10.04 2.89
N LEU A 52 -2.37 8.89 2.27
CA LEU A 52 -3.43 8.07 1.66
C LEU A 52 -4.42 7.55 2.71
N LEU A 53 -3.94 7.17 3.90
CA LEU A 53 -4.77 6.72 5.02
C LEU A 53 -5.64 7.86 5.57
N ALA A 54 -5.08 9.07 5.69
CA ALA A 54 -5.85 10.24 6.09
C ALA A 54 -6.95 10.57 5.06
N GLU A 55 -6.65 10.44 3.77
CA GLU A 55 -7.63 10.63 2.70
C GLU A 55 -8.73 9.57 2.74
N SER A 56 -8.39 8.29 2.88
CA SER A 56 -9.35 7.18 2.94
C SER A 56 -10.32 7.27 4.13
N ARG A 57 -9.94 7.97 5.21
CA ARG A 57 -10.78 8.22 6.40
C ARG A 57 -11.82 9.32 6.19
N ARG A 58 -11.74 10.09 5.10
CA ARG A 58 -12.75 11.10 4.74
C ARG A 58 -14.01 10.42 4.17
N ASN A 59 -15.08 11.20 4.05
CA ASN A 59 -16.29 10.76 3.35
C ASN A 59 -16.11 11.01 1.84
N LEU A 60 -15.58 10.02 1.13
CA LEU A 60 -15.27 10.09 -0.29
C LEU A 60 -16.43 9.54 -1.13
N SER A 61 -16.71 10.19 -2.25
CA SER A 61 -17.57 9.66 -3.30
C SER A 61 -16.91 8.45 -4.00
N GLY A 62 -17.68 7.75 -4.84
CA GLY A 62 -17.15 6.63 -5.61
C GLY A 62 -16.06 7.02 -6.62
N GLU A 63 -16.13 8.22 -7.18
CA GLU A 63 -15.10 8.73 -8.10
C GLU A 63 -13.82 9.08 -7.33
N GLU A 64 -13.95 9.77 -6.19
CA GLU A 64 -12.82 10.07 -5.30
C GLU A 64 -12.17 8.78 -4.76
N SER A 65 -12.96 7.76 -4.42
CA SER A 65 -12.44 6.46 -3.96
C SER A 65 -11.66 5.73 -5.06
N ARG A 66 -12.10 5.83 -6.33
CA ARG A 66 -11.34 5.29 -7.48
C ARG A 66 -10.05 6.06 -7.72
N CYS A 67 -10.08 7.38 -7.58
CA CYS A 67 -8.89 8.22 -7.69
C CYS A 67 -7.86 7.87 -6.60
N LEU A 68 -8.31 7.65 -5.37
CA LEU A 68 -7.46 7.17 -4.27
C LEU A 68 -6.82 5.81 -4.58
N THR A 69 -7.58 4.88 -5.17
CA THR A 69 -7.05 3.60 -5.64
C THR A 69 -5.94 3.77 -6.67
N GLU A 70 -6.13 4.63 -7.68
CA GLU A 70 -5.11 4.89 -8.70
C GLU A 70 -3.84 5.52 -8.10
N GLN A 71 -4.00 6.44 -7.15
CA GLN A 71 -2.88 7.03 -6.42
C GLN A 71 -2.10 5.98 -5.62
N ALA A 72 -2.79 5.06 -4.94
CA ALA A 72 -2.17 3.97 -4.19
C ALA A 72 -1.37 3.03 -5.12
N ASN A 73 -1.93 2.68 -6.27
CA ASN A 73 -1.26 1.84 -7.28
C ASN A 73 0.02 2.48 -7.82
N GLN A 74 -0.02 3.78 -8.14
CA GLN A 74 1.12 4.48 -8.74
C GLN A 74 2.25 4.74 -7.74
N ARG A 75 1.91 4.96 -6.47
CA ARG A 75 2.91 5.28 -5.46
C ARG A 75 3.76 4.07 -5.08
N TRP A 76 3.23 2.88 -5.28
CA TRP A 76 3.91 1.67 -4.90
C TRP A 76 4.84 1.17 -6.03
N ASN A 77 6.15 1.27 -5.79
CA ASN A 77 7.15 0.59 -6.60
C ASN A 77 7.94 -0.37 -5.71
N SER A 78 7.57 -1.65 -5.76
CA SER A 78 8.18 -2.71 -4.94
C SER A 78 9.67 -2.87 -5.20
N ARG A 79 10.25 -2.29 -6.26
CA ARG A 79 11.68 -2.38 -6.61
C ARG A 79 12.61 -1.56 -5.71
N ASP A 80 12.08 -0.58 -4.98
CA ASP A 80 12.92 0.38 -4.28
C ASP A 80 13.37 -0.09 -2.87
N ILE A 81 12.75 -1.12 -2.28
CA ILE A 81 13.08 -1.59 -0.91
C ILE A 81 14.21 -2.64 -0.91
N CYS A 82 15.21 -2.49 -0.03
CA CYS A 82 16.29 -3.48 0.23
C CYS A 82 16.17 -4.03 1.66
N ALA A 83 15.72 -5.30 1.85
CA ALA A 83 15.81 -6.11 3.08
C ALA A 83 15.00 -7.43 2.96
N PRO A 84 15.17 -8.43 3.84
CA PRO A 84 14.28 -9.60 3.94
C PRO A 84 12.81 -9.26 4.26
N MET A 85 12.53 -8.14 4.93
CA MET A 85 11.15 -7.65 5.10
C MET A 85 10.54 -7.11 3.80
N ALA A 86 11.35 -6.79 2.78
CA ALA A 86 10.86 -6.36 1.48
C ALA A 86 10.07 -7.47 0.78
N ASP A 87 10.44 -8.74 0.97
CA ASP A 87 9.68 -9.87 0.44
C ASP A 87 8.29 -9.92 1.06
N HIS A 88 8.23 -9.94 2.40
CA HIS A 88 6.97 -9.96 3.13
C HIS A 88 6.07 -8.78 2.77
N MET A 89 6.60 -7.56 2.78
CA MET A 89 5.83 -6.37 2.41
C MET A 89 5.37 -6.39 0.94
N SER A 90 6.19 -6.90 0.02
CA SER A 90 5.79 -7.02 -1.39
C SER A 90 4.68 -8.04 -1.61
N ARG A 91 4.65 -9.12 -0.83
CA ARG A 91 3.58 -10.13 -0.89
C ARG A 91 2.26 -9.57 -0.34
N GLU A 92 2.32 -8.81 0.75
CA GLU A 92 1.15 -8.15 1.33
C GLU A 92 0.60 -7.04 0.43
N GLU A 93 1.47 -6.23 -0.14
CA GLU A 93 1.08 -5.25 -1.16
C GLU A 93 0.42 -5.93 -2.36
N CYS A 94 1.04 -6.99 -2.89
CA CYS A 94 0.45 -7.70 -4.02
C CYS A 94 -0.96 -8.22 -3.69
N TYR A 95 -1.15 -8.71 -2.46
CA TYR A 95 -2.46 -9.11 -1.98
C TYR A 95 -3.44 -7.92 -1.88
N TYR A 96 -2.99 -6.77 -1.36
CA TYR A 96 -3.78 -5.54 -1.31
C TYR A 96 -4.24 -5.07 -2.70
N LEU A 97 -3.32 -5.01 -3.66
CA LEU A 97 -3.64 -4.62 -5.06
C LEU A 97 -4.62 -5.61 -5.70
N MET A 98 -4.46 -6.91 -5.43
CA MET A 98 -5.41 -7.94 -5.88
C MET A 98 -6.80 -7.71 -5.28
N LYS A 99 -6.90 -7.44 -3.97
CA LYS A 99 -8.17 -7.12 -3.30
C LYS A 99 -8.81 -5.86 -3.88
N LEU A 100 -8.02 -4.82 -4.20
CA LEU A 100 -8.53 -3.62 -4.87
C LEU A 100 -9.09 -3.92 -6.25
N SER A 101 -8.45 -4.80 -7.03
CA SER A 101 -8.96 -5.21 -8.35
C SER A 101 -10.27 -6.00 -8.29
N GLU A 102 -10.58 -6.66 -7.17
CA GLU A 102 -11.86 -7.36 -6.97
C GLU A 102 -13.02 -6.39 -6.65
N VAL A 103 -12.70 -5.21 -6.12
CA VAL A 103 -13.69 -4.22 -5.63
C VAL A 103 -13.71 -2.92 -6.43
N THR A 104 -12.86 -2.81 -7.45
CA THR A 104 -12.75 -1.65 -8.35
C THR A 104 -12.57 -2.10 -9.80
N ASP A 105 -12.59 -1.14 -10.73
CA ASP A 105 -12.33 -1.38 -12.16
C ASP A 105 -10.83 -1.36 -12.50
N VAL A 106 -9.94 -1.46 -11.50
CA VAL A 106 -8.48 -1.50 -11.71
C VAL A 106 -8.04 -2.86 -12.23
N ASN A 107 -7.06 -2.85 -13.13
CA ASN A 107 -6.46 -4.07 -13.66
C ASN A 107 -5.86 -4.94 -12.55
N VAL A 108 -6.05 -6.26 -12.68
CA VAL A 108 -5.39 -7.23 -11.81
C VAL A 108 -3.87 -7.02 -11.89
N PRO A 109 -3.16 -6.88 -10.75
CA PRO A 109 -1.73 -6.63 -10.76
C PRO A 109 -0.94 -7.84 -11.29
N ASP A 110 0.14 -7.58 -12.03
CA ASP A 110 1.09 -8.61 -12.49
C ASP A 110 2.07 -8.97 -11.37
N CYS A 111 1.54 -9.51 -10.28
CA CYS A 111 2.30 -9.96 -9.11
C CYS A 111 1.62 -11.20 -8.50
N TYR A 112 2.39 -12.01 -7.74
CA TYR A 112 1.85 -13.20 -7.06
C TYR A 112 2.14 -13.14 -5.56
N PRO A 113 1.13 -13.05 -4.68
CA PRO A 113 1.35 -12.87 -3.24
C PRO A 113 1.93 -14.11 -2.55
N THR A 114 2.00 -15.24 -3.25
CA THR A 114 2.55 -16.51 -2.76
C THR A 114 3.96 -16.80 -3.24
N ARG A 115 4.53 -15.96 -4.12
CA ARG A 115 5.89 -16.14 -4.65
C ARG A 115 6.87 -15.14 -4.01
N PRO A 116 8.13 -15.52 -3.77
CA PRO A 116 9.14 -14.59 -3.30
C PRO A 116 9.41 -13.46 -4.30
N ARG A 117 9.83 -12.29 -3.81
CA ARG A 117 10.16 -11.11 -4.62
C ARG A 117 11.37 -11.30 -5.54
N VAL A 118 12.35 -12.09 -5.09
CA VAL A 118 13.60 -12.36 -5.83
C VAL A 118 13.74 -13.87 -5.93
N GLU A 119 13.82 -14.38 -7.16
CA GLU A 119 14.29 -15.74 -7.47
C GLU A 119 15.82 -15.74 -7.64
#